data_AF-A0A8T4BTR7-F1
#
_entry.id   AF-A0A8T4BTR7-F1
#
_cell.length_a   1.000
_cell.length_b   1.000
_cell.length_c   1.000
_cell.angle_alpha   90.00
_cell.angle_beta   90.00
_cell.angle_gamma   90.00
#
_symmetry.space_group_name_H-M   'P 1'
#
loop_
_entity.id
_entity.type
_entity.pdbx_description
1 polymer ?
#
loop_
_entity_poly.entity_id
_entity_poly.type
_entity_poly.pdbx_seq_one_letter_code
_entity_poly.pdbx_strand_id
1 'polypeptide(L)'
;MRKIISFFVILIFLQTVVSSGIPNPAAVKCGEEGYKIEMRVLEDGSQYGVCVFEDSECGQWKYFRGECKPEQCNRVEGYMLEGEFKLECEPYEKESRFASVFKKYFFLIFAWLWIEDEEKEEASWERALKEEIEL
;
A
#
# COMPACT_ATOMS: atom_id res chain seq x y z
N MET A 1 32.34 -11.42 -54.30
CA MET A 1 31.97 -10.03 -53.93
C MET A 1 30.53 -9.88 -53.48
N ARG A 2 29.51 -10.27 -54.27
CA ARG A 2 28.07 -10.16 -53.88
C ARG A 2 27.69 -10.86 -52.57
N LYS A 3 28.26 -12.04 -52.28
CA LYS A 3 28.04 -12.78 -51.02
C LYS A 3 28.70 -12.13 -49.79
N ILE A 4 29.83 -11.45 -49.98
CA ILE A 4 30.55 -10.73 -48.91
C ILE A 4 29.77 -9.45 -48.57
N ILE A 5 29.37 -8.68 -49.58
CA ILE A 5 28.53 -7.48 -49.40
C ILE A 5 27.21 -7.87 -48.70
N SER A 6 26.57 -8.97 -49.11
CA SER A 6 25.36 -9.47 -48.47
C SER A 6 25.57 -9.88 -47.00
N PHE A 7 26.72 -10.48 -46.67
CA PHE A 7 27.06 -10.86 -45.29
C PHE A 7 27.33 -9.64 -44.40
N PHE A 8 28.06 -8.64 -44.92
CA PHE A 8 28.30 -7.38 -44.21
C PHE A 8 27.01 -6.58 -43.99
N VAL A 9 26.08 -6.56 -44.95
CA VAL A 9 24.77 -5.94 -44.77
C VAL A 9 23.96 -6.69 -43.70
N ILE A 10 23.93 -8.02 -43.70
CA ILE A 10 23.25 -8.81 -42.66
C ILE A 10 23.86 -8.56 -41.27
N LEU A 11 25.18 -8.47 -41.15
CA LEU A 11 25.86 -8.15 -39.88
C LEU A 11 25.60 -6.71 -39.41
N ILE A 12 25.54 -5.74 -40.31
CA ILE A 12 25.21 -4.35 -39.97
C ILE A 12 23.75 -4.25 -39.50
N PHE A 13 22.82 -4.98 -40.11
CA PHE A 13 21.42 -5.05 -39.66
C PHE A 13 21.25 -5.74 -38.29
N LEU A 14 22.19 -6.59 -37.86
CA LEU A 14 22.17 -7.23 -36.54
C LEU A 14 22.64 -6.28 -35.41
N GLN A 15 23.31 -5.17 -35.72
CA GLN A 15 23.92 -4.28 -34.72
C GLN A 15 23.04 -3.11 -34.28
N THR A 16 21.87 -2.89 -34.88
CA THR A 16 21.11 -1.62 -34.74
C THR A 16 20.12 -1.56 -33.56
N VAL A 17 20.13 -2.52 -32.63
CA VAL A 17 19.19 -2.51 -31.48
C VAL A 17 19.84 -2.23 -30.13
N VAL A 18 21.06 -1.68 -30.10
CA VAL A 18 21.68 -1.28 -28.84
C VAL A 18 20.97 -0.04 -28.28
N SER A 19 20.16 -0.21 -27.23
CA SER A 19 19.58 0.88 -26.45
C SER A 19 20.71 1.71 -25.83
N SER A 20 20.87 2.95 -26.28
CA SER A 20 22.01 3.82 -25.95
C SER A 20 21.78 4.70 -24.70
N GLY A 21 20.96 4.24 -23.75
CA GLY A 21 20.64 4.99 -22.53
C GLY A 21 21.49 4.54 -21.35
N ILE A 22 22.05 5.48 -20.57
CA ILE A 22 22.51 5.20 -19.21
C ILE A 22 21.27 4.69 -18.43
N PRO A 23 21.30 3.47 -17.87
CA PRO A 23 20.14 2.93 -17.17
C PRO A 23 19.87 3.74 -15.90
N ASN A 24 18.60 3.85 -15.51
CA ASN A 24 18.23 4.53 -14.28
C ASN A 24 18.80 3.76 -13.07
N PRO A 25 19.67 4.35 -12.23
CA PRO A 25 20.33 3.63 -11.14
C PRO A 25 19.34 3.10 -10.09
N ALA A 26 18.22 3.79 -9.86
CA ALA A 26 17.18 3.30 -8.95
C ALA A 26 16.47 2.06 -9.50
N ALA A 27 16.24 2.04 -10.81
CA ALA A 27 15.69 0.88 -11.51
C ALA A 27 16.68 -0.30 -11.47
N VAL A 28 17.96 -0.05 -11.78
CA VAL A 28 19.02 -1.07 -11.74
C VAL A 28 19.09 -1.73 -10.37
N LYS A 29 19.15 -0.96 -9.28
CA LYS A 29 19.19 -1.50 -7.92
C LYS A 29 17.99 -2.40 -7.61
N CYS A 30 16.78 -1.95 -7.95
CA CYS A 30 15.56 -2.73 -7.74
C CYS A 30 15.63 -4.09 -8.48
N GLY A 31 16.06 -4.08 -9.75
CA GLY A 31 16.19 -5.28 -10.56
C GLY A 31 17.32 -6.22 -10.13
N GLU A 32 18.49 -5.69 -9.76
CA GLU A 32 19.64 -6.47 -9.30
C GLU A 32 19.35 -7.22 -7.99
N GLU A 33 18.48 -6.66 -7.16
CA GLU A 33 18.03 -7.30 -5.91
C GLU A 33 16.84 -8.24 -6.11
N GLY A 34 16.42 -8.47 -7.36
CA GLY A 34 15.40 -9.46 -7.74
C GLY A 34 13.96 -8.95 -7.67
N TYR A 35 13.75 -7.66 -7.49
CA TYR A 35 12.42 -7.06 -7.39
C TYR A 35 11.89 -6.56 -8.73
N LYS A 36 10.57 -6.48 -8.84
CA LYS A 36 9.90 -6.01 -10.06
C LYS A 36 9.83 -4.48 -10.05
N ILE A 37 10.02 -3.87 -11.21
CA ILE A 37 9.83 -2.42 -11.38
C ILE A 37 8.51 -2.19 -12.11
N GLU A 38 7.69 -1.30 -11.57
CA GLU A 38 6.46 -0.82 -12.21
C GLU A 38 6.56 0.67 -12.49
N MET A 39 6.29 1.04 -13.73
CA MET A 39 6.15 2.45 -14.11
C MET A 39 4.68 2.84 -14.02
N ARG A 40 4.37 3.83 -13.20
CA ARG A 40 3.04 4.39 -13.01
C ARG A 40 2.99 5.80 -13.59
N VAL A 41 1.81 6.21 -14.02
CA VAL A 41 1.56 7.50 -14.68
C VAL A 41 0.56 8.28 -13.84
N LEU A 42 0.82 9.57 -13.63
CA LEU A 42 -0.09 10.51 -12.99
C LEU A 42 -1.05 11.13 -14.01
N GLU A 43 -2.08 11.83 -13.53
CA GLU A 43 -3.08 12.49 -14.39
C GLU A 43 -2.46 13.54 -15.33
N ASP A 44 -1.36 14.17 -14.93
CA ASP A 44 -0.62 15.14 -15.74
C ASP A 44 0.31 14.48 -16.78
N GLY A 45 0.33 13.14 -16.83
CA GLY A 45 1.18 12.35 -17.73
C GLY A 45 2.61 12.12 -17.22
N SER A 46 2.98 12.66 -16.05
CA SER A 46 4.27 12.37 -15.44
C SER A 46 4.36 10.91 -15.01
N GLN A 47 5.56 10.33 -15.06
CA GLN A 47 5.78 8.92 -14.74
C GLN A 47 6.70 8.77 -13.54
N TYR A 48 6.42 7.77 -12.71
CA TYR A 48 7.26 7.39 -11.59
C TYR A 48 7.43 5.88 -11.51
N GLY A 49 8.60 5.46 -11.03
CA GLY A 49 8.92 4.05 -10.85
C GLY A 49 8.68 3.58 -9.41
N VAL A 50 8.10 2.40 -9.28
CA VAL A 50 7.83 1.70 -8.03
C VAL A 50 8.57 0.37 -8.05
N CYS A 51 9.32 0.09 -6.99
CA CYS A 51 9.94 -1.20 -6.74
C CYS A 51 8.96 -2.05 -5.93
N VAL A 52 8.51 -3.17 -6.52
CA VAL A 52 7.46 -4.04 -5.99
C VAL A 52 8.10 -5.29 -5.39
N PHE A 53 7.79 -5.53 -4.12
CA PHE A 53 8.17 -6.70 -3.33
C PHE A 53 6.98 -7.68 -3.27
N GLU A 54 7.06 -8.73 -2.44
CA GLU A 54 5.99 -9.73 -2.30
C GLU A 54 4.69 -9.13 -1.76
N ASP A 55 4.75 -8.47 -0.60
CA ASP A 55 3.60 -7.89 0.10
C ASP A 55 3.70 -6.36 0.29
N SER A 56 4.65 -5.71 -0.38
CA SER A 56 4.92 -4.29 -0.16
C SER A 56 5.53 -3.64 -1.39
N GLU A 57 5.64 -2.31 -1.37
CA GLU A 57 6.27 -1.56 -2.45
C GLU A 57 6.93 -0.26 -1.99
N CYS A 58 7.97 0.17 -2.71
CA CYS A 58 8.65 1.44 -2.43
C CYS A 58 8.78 2.25 -3.71
N GLY A 59 8.66 3.58 -3.63
CA GLY A 59 9.10 4.44 -4.73
C GLY A 59 10.57 4.17 -5.03
N GLN A 60 10.93 3.91 -6.28
CA GLN A 60 12.26 3.38 -6.65
C GLN A 60 13.41 4.23 -6.08
N TRP A 61 13.22 5.55 -6.03
CA TRP A 61 14.21 6.50 -5.50
C TRP A 61 14.30 6.50 -3.98
N LYS A 62 13.17 6.31 -3.27
CA LYS A 62 13.16 6.12 -1.82
C LYS A 62 13.86 4.81 -1.46
N TYR A 63 13.61 3.75 -2.23
CA TYR A 63 14.30 2.47 -2.07
C TYR A 63 15.80 2.57 -2.33
N PHE A 64 16.17 3.26 -3.42
CA PHE A 64 17.57 3.50 -3.77
C PHE A 64 18.35 4.15 -2.64
N ARG A 65 17.77 5.18 -2.00
CA ARG A 65 18.36 5.92 -0.87
C ARG A 65 18.19 5.25 0.51
N GLY A 66 17.46 4.13 0.59
CA GLY A 66 17.20 3.45 1.87
C GLY A 66 16.19 4.17 2.78
N GLU A 67 15.43 5.13 2.24
CA GLU A 67 14.33 5.84 2.92
C GLU A 67 13.05 5.00 3.02
N CYS A 68 13.03 3.86 2.32
CA CYS A 68 11.94 2.90 2.31
C CYS A 68 12.53 1.48 2.24
N LYS A 69 11.91 0.54 2.95
CA LYS A 69 12.28 -0.88 3.02
C LYS A 69 11.07 -1.76 2.74
N PRO A 70 11.28 -3.03 2.33
CA PRO A 70 10.21 -4.02 2.28
C PRO A 70 9.45 -4.08 3.62
N GLU A 71 8.17 -4.44 3.56
CA GLU A 71 7.22 -4.55 4.70
C GLU A 71 6.81 -3.23 5.37
N GLN A 72 7.35 -2.10 4.93
CA GLN A 72 6.99 -0.80 5.51
C GLN A 72 5.77 -0.17 4.83
N CYS A 73 5.44 -0.62 3.62
CA CYS A 73 4.53 0.09 2.74
C CYS A 73 3.65 -0.83 1.92
N ASN A 74 2.33 -0.72 2.08
CA ASN A 74 1.36 -1.50 1.31
C ASN A 74 1.26 -1.00 -0.13
N ARG A 75 1.19 0.33 -0.27
CA ARG A 75 1.02 0.99 -1.55
C ARG A 75 1.73 2.33 -1.57
N VAL A 76 2.41 2.61 -2.68
CA VAL A 76 3.04 3.88 -3.02
C VAL A 76 2.16 4.61 -4.03
N GLU A 77 1.67 5.77 -3.64
CA GLU A 77 0.92 6.66 -4.51
C GLU A 77 1.73 7.93 -4.78
N GLY A 78 1.78 8.31 -6.05
CA GLY A 78 2.34 9.59 -6.48
C GLY A 78 1.24 10.62 -6.61
N TYR A 79 1.53 11.86 -6.26
CA TYR A 79 0.65 13.00 -6.52
C TYR A 79 1.45 14.29 -6.73
N MET A 80 0.81 15.25 -7.38
CA MET A 80 1.33 16.61 -7.52
C MET A 80 0.73 17.47 -6.40
N LEU A 81 1.58 18.04 -5.55
CA LEU A 81 1.17 18.96 -4.50
C LEU A 81 1.91 20.28 -4.69
N GLU A 82 1.15 21.36 -4.91
CA GLU A 82 1.72 22.72 -5.07
C GLU A 82 2.79 22.82 -6.18
N GLY A 83 2.69 21.99 -7.21
CA GLY A 83 3.68 21.94 -8.31
C GLY A 83 4.90 21.06 -8.02
N GLU A 84 4.95 20.39 -6.87
CA GLU A 84 5.98 19.41 -6.54
C GLU A 84 5.44 17.98 -6.66
N PHE A 85 6.26 17.10 -7.24
CA PHE A 85 5.98 15.66 -7.23
C PHE A 85 6.28 15.07 -5.86
N LYS A 86 5.28 14.43 -5.25
CA LYS A 86 5.40 13.74 -3.97
C LYS A 86 5.06 12.26 -4.13
N LEU A 87 5.68 11.46 -3.26
CA LEU A 87 5.42 10.03 -3.14
C LEU A 87 5.04 9.75 -1.69
N GLU A 88 3.83 9.26 -1.50
CA GLU A 88 3.32 8.86 -0.20
C GLU A 88 3.15 7.36 -0.13
N CYS A 89 3.32 6.84 1.07
CA CYS A 89 3.19 5.45 1.36
C CYS A 89 1.94 5.27 2.22
N GLU A 90 1.02 4.44 1.77
CA GLU A 90 0.00 3.89 2.65
C GLU A 90 0.69 2.88 3.58
N PRO A 91 0.78 3.16 4.89
CA PRO A 91 1.56 2.34 5.81
C PRO A 91 1.01 0.91 5.84
N TYR A 92 1.90 -0.05 6.06
CA TYR A 92 1.51 -1.45 6.31
C TYR A 92 0.71 -1.53 7.62
N GLU A 93 -0.62 -1.35 7.55
CA GLU A 93 -1.50 -1.59 8.69
C GLU A 93 -1.59 -3.10 8.94
N LYS A 94 -0.73 -3.58 9.84
CA LYS A 94 -0.82 -4.92 10.43
C LYS A 94 -1.99 -5.01 11.41
N GLU A 95 -3.14 -4.35 11.15
CA GLU A 95 -4.33 -4.58 11.96
C GLU A 95 -4.84 -5.98 11.60
N SER A 96 -4.48 -6.94 12.44
CA SER A 96 -4.92 -8.33 12.27
C SER A 96 -6.44 -8.31 12.05
N ARG A 97 -6.94 -9.07 11.07
CA ARG A 97 -8.39 -9.25 10.87
C ARG A 97 -9.09 -9.59 12.19
N PHE A 98 -8.37 -10.26 13.10
CA PHE A 98 -8.77 -10.52 14.49
C PHE A 98 -8.99 -9.26 15.33
N ALA A 99 -8.16 -8.22 15.26
CA ALA A 99 -8.31 -6.99 16.03
C ALA A 99 -9.53 -6.16 15.61
N SER A 100 -9.82 -6.08 14.30
CA SER A 100 -11.03 -5.42 13.77
C SER A 100 -12.30 -6.18 14.17
N VAL A 101 -12.28 -7.51 14.06
CA VAL A 101 -13.34 -8.41 14.55
C VAL A 101 -13.49 -8.26 16.06
N PHE A 102 -12.41 -8.33 16.82
CA PHE A 102 -12.40 -8.23 18.27
C PHE A 102 -12.96 -6.88 18.73
N LYS A 103 -12.55 -5.74 18.16
CA LYS A 103 -13.14 -4.43 18.47
C LYS A 103 -14.66 -4.41 18.22
N LYS A 104 -15.12 -4.97 17.10
CA LYS A 104 -16.54 -5.04 16.75
C LYS A 104 -17.35 -5.89 17.73
N TYR A 105 -16.86 -7.09 18.05
CA TYR A 105 -17.59 -8.01 18.93
C TYR A 105 -17.39 -7.70 20.42
N PHE A 106 -16.24 -7.18 20.83
CA PHE A 106 -15.99 -6.69 22.19
C PHE A 106 -16.90 -5.52 22.54
N PHE A 107 -17.10 -4.57 21.62
CA PHE A 107 -18.04 -3.47 21.82
C PHE A 107 -19.50 -3.96 21.93
N LEU A 108 -19.89 -4.95 21.13
CA LEU A 108 -21.23 -5.55 21.23
C LEU A 108 -21.43 -6.37 22.52
N ILE A 109 -20.40 -7.08 22.98
CA ILE A 109 -20.43 -7.83 24.26
C ILE A 109 -20.51 -6.86 25.44
N PHE A 110 -19.73 -5.78 25.42
CA PHE A 110 -19.80 -4.73 26.45
C PHE A 110 -21.13 -3.96 26.41
N ALA A 111 -21.66 -3.66 25.23
CA ALA A 111 -22.97 -3.04 25.09
C ALA A 111 -24.10 -3.97 25.60
N TRP A 112 -24.00 -5.27 25.35
CA TRP A 112 -24.95 -6.26 25.88
C TRP A 112 -24.87 -6.39 27.40
N LEU A 113 -23.66 -6.35 27.98
CA LEU A 113 -23.45 -6.38 29.43
C LEU A 113 -23.92 -5.09 30.13
N TRP A 114 -23.80 -3.93 29.48
CA TRP A 114 -24.23 -2.64 30.06
C TRP A 114 -25.75 -2.44 29.97
N ILE A 115 -26.42 -3.06 28.99
CA ILE A 115 -27.89 -3.04 28.84
C ILE A 115 -28.60 -3.82 29.96
N GLU A 116 -28.00 -4.87 30.53
CA GLU A 116 -28.63 -5.65 31.61
C GLU A 116 -28.70 -4.94 32.96
N ASP A 117 -27.90 -3.89 33.19
CA ASP A 117 -27.87 -3.16 34.46
C ASP A 117 -28.97 -2.08 34.55
N GLU A 118 -29.35 -1.43 33.43
CA GLU A 118 -30.41 -0.40 33.43
C GLU A 118 -31.82 -1.01 33.64
N GLU A 119 -32.13 -2.18 33.05
CA GLU A 119 -33.43 -2.85 33.24
C GLU A 119 -33.65 -3.30 34.70
N LYS A 120 -32.59 -3.68 35.43
CA LYS A 120 -32.70 -4.09 36.83
C LYS A 120 -32.97 -2.90 37.75
N GLU A 121 -32.42 -1.74 37.44
CA GLU A 121 -32.60 -0.52 38.23
C GLU A 121 -34.02 0.03 38.06
N GLU A 122 -34.54 0.08 36.82
CA GLU A 122 -35.91 0.51 36.52
C GLU A 122 -36.94 -0.44 37.17
N ALA A 123 -36.75 -1.76 37.07
CA ALA A 123 -37.61 -2.73 37.73
C ALA A 123 -37.55 -2.69 39.28
N SER A 124 -36.47 -2.15 39.85
CA SER A 124 -36.32 -1.94 41.30
C SER A 124 -37.11 -0.72 41.77
N TRP A 125 -37.00 0.40 41.05
CA TRP A 125 -37.75 1.62 41.37
C TRP A 125 -39.26 1.46 41.18
N GLU A 126 -39.71 0.75 40.14
CA GLU A 126 -41.14 0.47 39.94
C GLU A 126 -41.75 -0.40 41.05
N ARG A 127 -40.97 -1.32 41.63
CA ARG A 127 -41.39 -2.11 42.80
C ARG A 127 -41.49 -1.24 44.06
N ALA A 128 -40.48 -0.41 44.31
CA ALA A 128 -40.47 0.52 45.44
C ALA A 128 -41.64 1.53 45.37
N LEU A 129 -41.95 2.04 44.17
CA LEU A 129 -43.07 2.98 43.97
C LEU A 129 -44.44 2.32 44.20
N LYS A 130 -44.59 1.04 43.80
CA LYS A 130 -45.85 0.30 44.03
C LYS A 130 -46.10 0.01 45.51
N GLU A 131 -45.05 -0.28 46.29
CA GLU A 131 -45.17 -0.49 47.73
C GLU A 131 -45.48 0.80 48.50
N GLU A 132 -45.07 1.97 47.99
CA GLU A 132 -45.36 3.27 48.59
C GLU A 132 -46.77 3.79 48.25
N ILE A 133 -47.35 3.38 47.12
CA ILE A 133 -48.71 3.78 46.69
C ILE A 133 -49.82 2.94 47.37
N GLU A 134 -49.52 1.74 47.88
CA GLU A 134 -50.50 0.89 48.60
C GLU A 134 -50.54 1.11 50.13
N LEU A 135 -49.90 2.16 50.65
CA LEU A 135 -49.89 2.59 52.06
C LEU A 135 -50.73 3.85 52.28
#